data_AF-A0A8J2JM56-F1
#
_entry.id   AF-A0A8J2JM56-F1
#
_cell.length_a   1.000
_cell.length_b   1.000
_cell.length_c   1.000
_cell.angle_alpha   90.00
_cell.angle_beta   90.00
_cell.angle_gamma   90.00
#
_symmetry.space_group_name_H-M   'P 1'
#
loop_
_entity.id
_entity.type
_entity.pdbx_description
1 polymer ?
#
loop_
_entity_poly.entity_id
_entity_poly.type
_entity_poly.pdbx_seq_one_letter_code
_entity_poly.pdbx_strand_id
1 'polypeptide(L)'
;MVTILRRHVKRYGVVFTCFSTRAIHLELATDLSTDGAINAIRRFIARRTVPEILWSDNGTNFHGADRELQRAVQSMDKEALVRRFAGQGMTWRFNPPASPHMGGVWERLVKSVKVALSAVLKE
;
A
#
# COMPACT_ATOMS: atom_id res chain seq x y z
N MET A 1 -6.33 5.49 18.66
CA MET A 1 -6.31 6.85 18.05
C MET A 1 -4.96 7.45 18.36
N VAL A 2 -4.44 8.38 17.56
CA VAL A 2 -3.15 9.03 17.89
C VAL A 2 -3.41 10.47 18.28
N THR A 3 -2.82 10.91 19.40
CA THR A 3 -2.88 12.30 19.83
C THR A 3 -1.89 13.12 19.00
N ILE A 4 -2.39 14.09 18.25
CA ILE A 4 -1.57 15.04 17.52
C ILE A 4 -1.93 16.43 18.03
N LEU A 5 -0.96 17.09 18.67
CA LEU A 5 -1.17 18.33 19.40
C LEU A 5 -2.28 18.17 20.44
N ARG A 6 -3.42 18.86 20.27
CA ARG A 6 -4.58 18.83 21.18
C ARG A 6 -5.76 17.99 20.66
N ARG A 7 -5.57 17.21 19.59
CA ARG A 7 -6.65 16.45 18.93
C ARG A 7 -6.32 14.97 18.89
N HIS A 8 -7.30 14.13 19.19
CA HIS A 8 -7.24 12.70 18.90
C HIS A 8 -7.67 12.47 17.46
N VAL A 9 -6.79 11.88 16.65
CA VAL A 9 -7.06 11.67 15.24
C VAL A 9 -6.94 10.18 14.91
N LYS A 10 -7.84 9.70 14.06
CA LYS A 10 -7.76 8.34 13.52
C LYS A 10 -6.62 8.30 12.49
N ARG A 11 -5.81 7.24 12.57
CA ARG A 11 -4.74 6.92 11.63
C ARG A 11 -4.91 5.51 11.13
N TYR A 12 -4.43 5.25 9.93
CA TYR A 12 -4.56 3.96 9.26
C TYR A 12 -3.16 3.37 9.02
N GLY A 13 -3.02 2.06 9.23
CA GLY A 13 -1.79 1.34 8.90
C GLY A 13 -1.97 0.60 7.57
N VAL A 14 -1.09 0.86 6.61
CA VAL A 14 -1.01 0.12 5.35
C VAL A 14 0.01 -1.01 5.54
N VAL A 15 -0.42 -2.24 5.26
CA VAL A 15 0.39 -3.44 5.40
C VAL A 15 0.80 -3.92 4.02
N PHE A 16 2.10 -3.93 3.74
CA PHE A 16 2.67 -4.55 2.57
C PHE A 16 3.27 -5.89 2.95
N THR A 17 3.01 -6.93 2.16
CA THR A 17 3.59 -8.26 2.38
C THR A 17 4.20 -8.79 1.09
N CYS A 18 5.37 -9.40 1.20
CA CYS A 18 5.93 -10.18 0.11
C CYS A 18 5.29 -11.58 0.10
N PHE A 19 4.76 -12.04 -1.04
CA PHE A 19 4.21 -13.40 -1.14
C PHE A 19 5.28 -14.48 -1.12
N SER A 20 6.50 -14.18 -1.59
CA SER A 20 7.61 -15.13 -1.64
C SER A 20 8.27 -15.33 -0.27
N THR A 21 8.62 -14.24 0.42
CA THR A 21 9.40 -14.30 1.67
C THR A 21 8.56 -14.12 2.93
N ARG A 22 7.29 -13.72 2.80
CA ARG A 22 6.41 -13.33 3.93
C ARG A 22 6.92 -12.14 4.74
N ALA A 23 7.89 -11.37 4.22
CA ALA A 23 8.32 -10.14 4.84
C ALA A 23 7.18 -9.11 4.88
N ILE A 24 7.01 -8.46 6.03
CA ILE A 24 5.98 -7.44 6.25
C ILE A 24 6.64 -6.06 6.34
N HIS A 25 6.05 -5.08 5.66
CA HIS A 25 6.42 -3.67 5.78
C HIS A 25 5.18 -2.84 6.12
N LEU A 26 5.31 -1.93 7.08
CA LEU A 26 4.22 -1.11 7.59
C LEU A 26 4.43 0.35 7.23
N GLU A 27 3.38 0.98 6.72
CA GLU A 27 3.34 2.42 6.43
C GLU A 27 2.16 3.07 7.13
N LEU A 28 2.35 4.29 7.64
CA LEU A 28 1.27 5.05 8.27
C LEU A 28 0.55 5.92 7.23
N ALA A 29 -0.74 5.70 7.03
CA ALA A 29 -1.61 6.60 6.26
C ALA A 29 -2.35 7.56 7.19
N THR A 30 -2.41 8.83 6.78
CA THR A 30 -3.10 9.90 7.52
C THR A 30 -4.60 9.70 7.56
N ASP A 31 -5.15 9.16 6.48
CA ASP A 31 -6.57 8.96 6.20
C ASP A 31 -6.75 7.76 5.25
N LEU A 32 -8.01 7.44 4.93
CA LEU A 32 -8.39 6.37 4.00
C LEU A 32 -8.70 6.92 2.60
N SER A 33 -8.05 8.02 2.20
CA SER A 33 -8.21 8.61 0.86
C SER A 33 -7.27 7.95 -0.16
N THR A 34 -7.49 8.27 -1.43
CA THR A 34 -6.57 7.96 -2.53
C THR A 34 -5.17 8.52 -2.28
N ASP A 35 -5.06 9.79 -1.87
CA ASP A 35 -3.79 10.45 -1.56
C ASP A 35 -3.04 9.74 -0.43
N GLY A 36 -3.79 9.32 0.60
CA GLY A 36 -3.25 8.52 1.70
C GLY A 36 -2.63 7.21 1.23
N ALA A 37 -3.30 6.51 0.31
CA ALA A 37 -2.82 5.27 -0.29
C ALA A 37 -1.58 5.49 -1.18
N ILE A 38 -1.61 6.50 -2.06
CA ILE A 38 -0.48 6.86 -2.94
C ILE A 38 0.76 7.19 -2.11
N ASN A 39 0.62 8.03 -1.08
CA ASN A 39 1.74 8.41 -0.22
C ASN A 39 2.35 7.20 0.52
N ALA A 40 1.51 6.25 0.96
CA ALA A 40 2.00 5.01 1.55
C ALA A 40 2.79 4.15 0.55
N ILE A 41 2.28 3.98 -0.66
CA ILE A 41 2.95 3.21 -1.73
C ILE A 41 4.27 3.86 -2.14
N ARG A 42 4.30 5.19 -2.28
CA ARG A 42 5.53 5.94 -2.60
C ARG A 42 6.61 5.72 -1.55
N ARG A 43 6.27 5.78 -0.27
CA ARG A 43 7.23 5.52 0.83
C ARG A 43 7.70 4.06 0.85
N PHE A 44 6.80 3.12 0.59
CA PHE A 44 7.16 1.71 0.45
C PHE A 44 8.18 1.50 -0.68
N ILE A 45 7.88 1.98 -1.89
CA ILE A 45 8.74 1.86 -3.07
C ILE A 45 10.10 2.54 -2.83
N ALA A 46 10.10 3.75 -2.24
CA ALA A 46 11.32 4.47 -1.94
C ALA A 46 12.24 3.70 -0.96
N ARG A 47 11.67 2.87 -0.08
CA ARG A 47 12.43 2.09 0.90
C ARG A 47 12.77 0.66 0.47
N ARG A 48 11.90 0.02 -0.31
CA ARG A 48 11.97 -1.42 -0.61
C ARG A 48 12.19 -1.77 -2.08
N THR A 49 12.18 -0.77 -2.96
CA THR A 49 12.13 -0.85 -4.43
C THR A 49 10.73 -1.10 -4.99
N VAL A 50 10.61 -0.95 -6.32
CA VAL A 50 9.36 -1.16 -7.06
C VAL A 50 9.10 -2.66 -7.18
N PRO A 51 7.97 -3.19 -6.70
CA PRO A 51 7.61 -4.57 -6.93
C PRO A 51 7.21 -4.78 -8.41
N GLU A 52 7.44 -5.98 -8.94
CA GLU A 52 6.97 -6.35 -10.28
C GLU A 52 5.43 -6.39 -10.36
N ILE A 53 4.81 -7.00 -9.34
CA ILE A 53 3.35 -7.10 -9.23
C ILE A 53 2.91 -6.62 -7.85
N LEU A 54 1.98 -5.66 -7.83
CA LEU A 54 1.31 -5.20 -6.61
C LEU A 54 -0.11 -5.76 -6.60
N TRP A 55 -0.47 -6.50 -5.54
CA TRP A 55 -1.83 -6.99 -5.33
C TRP A 55 -2.54 -6.19 -4.24
N SER A 56 -3.79 -5.81 -4.48
CA SER A 56 -4.67 -5.19 -3.48
C SER A 56 -6.10 -5.71 -3.56
N ASP A 57 -6.89 -5.43 -2.52
CA ASP A 57 -8.34 -5.59 -2.59
C ASP A 57 -8.99 -4.53 -3.49
N ASN A 58 -10.30 -4.68 -3.73
CA ASN A 58 -11.10 -3.76 -4.52
C ASN A 58 -11.51 -2.48 -3.76
N GLY A 59 -10.70 -2.03 -2.78
CA GLY A 59 -10.90 -0.76 -2.11
C GLY A 59 -10.92 0.41 -3.10
N THR A 60 -11.88 1.32 -2.94
CA THR A 60 -12.06 2.48 -3.83
C THR A 60 -10.86 3.42 -3.81
N ASN A 61 -10.19 3.54 -2.67
CA ASN A 61 -8.94 4.26 -2.50
C ASN A 61 -7.79 3.65 -3.33
N PHE A 62 -7.73 2.32 -3.47
CA PHE A 62 -6.72 1.66 -4.30
C PHE A 62 -7.02 1.78 -5.78
N HIS A 63 -8.29 1.66 -6.19
CA HIS A 63 -8.71 1.96 -7.57
C HIS A 63 -8.42 3.41 -7.97
N GLY A 64 -8.66 4.36 -7.06
CA GLY A 64 -8.28 5.76 -7.25
C GLY A 64 -6.77 5.93 -7.39
N ALA A 65 -5.99 5.28 -6.52
CA ALA A 65 -4.54 5.37 -6.52
C ALA A 65 -3.92 4.77 -7.79
N ASP A 66 -4.42 3.63 -8.25
CA ASP A 66 -4.00 3.02 -9.51
C ASP A 66 -4.27 3.96 -10.69
N ARG A 67 -5.49 4.53 -10.78
CA ARG A 67 -5.84 5.49 -11.83
C ARG A 67 -4.90 6.70 -11.85
N GLU A 68 -4.58 7.26 -10.69
CA GLU A 68 -3.67 8.40 -10.58
C GLU A 68 -2.22 8.03 -10.91
N LEU A 69 -1.75 6.87 -10.48
CA LEU A 69 -0.44 6.36 -10.86
C LEU A 69 -0.33 6.14 -12.36
N GLN A 70 -1.35 5.55 -13.00
CA GLN A 70 -1.39 5.39 -14.45
C GLN A 70 -1.38 6.74 -15.17
N ARG A 71 -2.13 7.74 -14.69
CA ARG A 71 -2.10 9.10 -15.24
C ARG A 71 -0.72 9.75 -15.11
N ALA A 72 -0.09 9.62 -13.95
CA ALA A 72 1.24 10.18 -13.70
C ALA A 72 2.28 9.56 -14.64
N VAL A 73 2.22 8.24 -14.83
CA VAL A 73 3.06 7.50 -15.80
C VAL A 73 2.80 7.96 -17.22
N GLN A 74 1.54 8.17 -17.62
CA GLN A 74 1.18 8.67 -18.95
C GLN A 74 1.61 10.12 -19.21
N SER A 75 1.64 10.96 -18.17
CA SER A 75 2.10 12.35 -18.26
C SER A 75 3.63 12.51 -18.24
N MET A 76 4.37 11.48 -17.85
CA MET A 76 5.82 11.49 -17.89
C MET A 76 6.31 11.14 -19.29
N ASP A 77 7.32 11.87 -19.75
CA ASP A 77 7.98 11.62 -21.03
C ASP A 77 8.46 10.16 -21.10
N LYS A 78 7.94 9.41 -22.08
CA LYS A 78 8.11 7.96 -22.20
C LYS A 78 9.58 7.56 -22.21
N GLU A 79 10.45 8.40 -22.75
CA GLU A 79 11.88 8.15 -22.85
C GLU A 79 12.59 8.31 -21.50
N ALA A 80 12.16 9.25 -20.65
CA ALA A 80 12.65 9.40 -19.29
C ALA A 80 12.14 8.27 -18.38
N LEU A 81 10.91 7.82 -18.60
CA LEU A 81 10.32 6.67 -17.90
C LEU A 81 11.06 5.37 -18.26
N VAL A 82 11.30 5.12 -19.55
CA VAL A 82 12.05 3.94 -20.02
C VAL A 82 13.49 3.97 -19.52
N ARG A 83 14.17 5.12 -19.47
CA ARG A 83 15.53 5.22 -18.91
C ARG A 83 15.59 5.03 -17.39
N ARG A 84 14.56 5.44 -16.65
CA ARG A 84 14.51 5.36 -15.18
C ARG A 84 13.92 4.06 -14.64
N PHE A 85 13.12 3.39 -15.46
CA PHE A 85 12.41 2.14 -15.17
C PHE A 85 12.66 1.08 -16.25
N ALA A 86 13.86 1.04 -16.85
CA ALA A 86 14.28 0.16 -17.95
C ALA A 86 14.18 -1.36 -17.68
N GLY A 87 13.50 -1.78 -16.61
CA GLY A 87 13.36 -3.17 -16.20
C GLY A 87 11.94 -3.67 -16.03
N GLN A 88 11.00 -2.92 -15.43
CA GLN A 88 9.70 -3.48 -15.05
C GLN A 88 8.73 -2.36 -14.69
N GLY A 89 7.66 -2.20 -15.47
CA GLY A 89 6.48 -1.49 -15.00
C GLY A 89 5.85 -2.30 -13.86
N MET A 90 5.48 -1.64 -12.76
CA MET A 90 4.69 -2.29 -11.72
C MET A 90 3.31 -2.63 -12.29
N THR A 91 2.98 -3.93 -12.35
CA THR A 91 1.63 -4.36 -12.70
C THR A 91 0.77 -4.35 -11.43
N TRP A 92 -0.20 -3.46 -11.35
CA TRP A 92 -1.17 -3.49 -10.25
C TRP A 92 -2.32 -4.44 -10.61
N ARG A 93 -2.56 -5.42 -9.75
CA ARG A 93 -3.67 -6.37 -9.86
C ARG A 93 -4.61 -6.26 -8.67
N PHE A 94 -5.88 -6.47 -8.95
CA PHE A 94 -6.95 -6.47 -7.96
C PHE A 94 -7.56 -7.86 -7.85
N ASN A 95 -8.10 -8.20 -6.68
CA ASN A 95 -8.81 -9.45 -6.51
C ASN A 95 -10.01 -9.55 -7.45
N PRO A 96 -10.31 -10.76 -7.99
CA PRO A 96 -11.55 -10.97 -8.73
C PRO A 96 -12.78 -10.58 -7.88
N PRO A 97 -13.79 -9.91 -8.47
CA PRO A 97 -15.05 -9.66 -7.78
C PRO A 97 -15.64 -11.02 -7.36
N ALA A 98 -15.93 -11.20 -6.06
CA ALA A 98 -16.36 -12.45 -5.42
C ALA A 98 -15.25 -13.48 -5.05
N SER A 99 -13.98 -13.08 -4.99
CA SER A 99 -12.90 -13.92 -4.44
C SER A 99 -12.38 -13.42 -3.07
N PRO A 100 -13.20 -13.49 -1.98
CA PRO A 100 -12.79 -13.01 -0.65
C PRO A 100 -11.66 -13.85 -0.05
N HIS A 101 -11.51 -15.10 -0.46
CA HIS A 101 -10.47 -16.01 0.05
C HIS A 101 -9.04 -15.53 -0.28
N MET A 102 -8.84 -14.82 -1.40
CA MET A 102 -7.55 -14.20 -1.70
C MET A 102 -7.18 -13.11 -0.68
N GLY A 103 -8.19 -12.50 -0.05
CA GLY A 103 -8.00 -11.55 1.04
C GLY A 103 -7.50 -12.16 2.35
N GLY A 104 -7.76 -13.46 2.57
CA GLY A 104 -7.43 -14.13 3.83
C GLY A 104 -5.94 -14.12 4.16
N VAL A 105 -5.06 -14.10 3.14
CA VAL A 105 -3.60 -14.08 3.33
C VAL A 105 -3.16 -12.79 4.03
N TRP A 106 -3.62 -11.63 3.56
CA TRP A 106 -3.24 -10.36 4.19
C TRP A 106 -4.07 -10.07 5.45
N GLU A 107 -5.32 -10.51 5.55
CA GLU A 107 -6.12 -10.34 6.77
C GLU A 107 -5.46 -11.00 8.00
N ARG A 108 -4.89 -12.20 7.81
CA ARG A 108 -4.14 -12.88 8.88
C ARG A 108 -2.90 -12.11 9.31
N LEU A 109 -2.22 -11.46 8.36
CA LEU A 109 -1.06 -10.61 8.66
C LEU A 109 -1.48 -9.33 9.36
N VAL A 110 -2.59 -8.70 8.94
CA VAL A 110 -3.18 -7.54 9.65
C VAL A 110 -3.49 -7.89 11.10
N LYS A 111 -4.07 -9.06 11.37
CA LYS A 111 -4.29 -9.54 12.74
C LYS A 111 -2.98 -9.65 13.53
N SER A 112 -1.96 -10.25 12.92
CA SER A 112 -0.64 -10.42 13.55
C SER A 112 0.02 -9.07 13.87
N VAL A 113 -0.04 -8.12 12.94
CA VAL A 113 0.44 -6.75 13.13
C VAL A 113 -0.29 -6.05 14.26
N LYS A 114 -1.63 -6.15 14.32
CA LYS A 114 -2.42 -5.55 15.41
C LYS A 114 -2.01 -6.09 16.78
N VAL A 115 -1.84 -7.40 16.90
CA VAL A 115 -1.38 -8.03 18.15
C VAL A 115 0.00 -7.51 18.56
N ALA A 116 0.95 -7.46 17.61
CA ALA A 116 2.30 -6.95 17.87
C ALA A 116 2.28 -5.48 18.30
N LEU A 117 1.51 -4.64 17.60
CA LEU A 117 1.37 -3.22 17.94
C LEU A 117 0.73 -3.03 19.30
N SER A 118 -0.33 -3.78 19.65
CA SER A 118 -0.95 -3.72 20.96
C SER A 118 0.02 -4.12 22.08
N ALA A 119 0.88 -5.12 21.84
CA ALA A 119 1.86 -5.56 22.82
C ALA A 119 2.99 -4.53 23.04
N VAL A 120 3.42 -3.83 21.98
CA VAL A 120 4.50 -2.83 22.03
C VAL A 120 4.00 -1.48 22.53
N LEU A 121 2.86 -1.03 22.02
CA LEU A 121 2.37 0.32 22.26
C LEU A 121 1.71 0.51 23.62
N LYS A 122 1.53 -0.57 24.41
CA LYS A 122 0.95 -0.59 25.78
C LYS A 122 0.28 0.74 26.15
N GLU A 123 -0.92 0.96 25.61
CA GLU A 123 -1.88 1.89 26.21
C GLU A 123 -2.56 1.19 27.38
#